data_AF-A0A357V149-F1
#
_entry.id   AF-A0A357V149-F1
#
_cell.length_a   1.000
_cell.length_b   1.000
_cell.length_c   1.000
_cell.angle_alpha   90.00
_cell.angle_beta   90.00
_cell.angle_gamma   90.00
#
_symmetry.space_group_name_H-M   'P 1'
#
loop_
_entity.id
_entity.type
_entity.pdbx_description
1 polymer ?
#
loop_
_entity_poly.entity_id
_entity_poly.type
_entity_poly.pdbx_seq_one_letter_code
_entity_poly.pdbx_strand_id
1 'polypeptide(L)' 'VSKIAFVAAQQPEAQEALKHLAHRYGNIPADAAEVIVALGGDGFMLESLHGAIGSGTPIYGMNRGTVG' A
#
# COMPACT_ATOMS: atom_id res chain seq x y z
N VAL A 1 -16.14 8.82 0.49
CA VAL A 1 -15.07 7.92 0.97
C VAL A 1 -14.30 7.47 -0.26
N SER A 2 -13.00 7.73 -0.35
CA SER A 2 -12.17 7.29 -1.48
C SER A 2 -11.98 5.77 -1.43
N LYS A 3 -11.95 5.10 -2.59
CA LYS A 3 -11.78 3.65 -2.71
C LYS A 3 -10.29 3.28 -2.63
N ILE A 4 -9.80 2.97 -1.43
CA ILE A 4 -8.38 2.73 -1.16
C ILE A 4 -8.11 1.24 -0.94
N ALA A 5 -7.12 0.71 -1.66
CA ALA A 5 -6.50 -0.57 -1.35
C ALA A 5 -5.16 -0.34 -0.65
N PHE A 6 -4.92 -1.07 0.44
CA PHE A 6 -3.65 -1.09 1.14
C PHE A 6 -2.97 -2.45 0.91
N VAL A 7 -1.73 -2.41 0.41
CA VAL A 7 -0.86 -3.59 0.29
C VAL A 7 0.37 -3.36 1.14
N ALA A 8 0.88 -4.39 1.78
CA ALA A 8 1.98 -4.25 2.73
C ALA A 8 3.02 -5.36 2.61
N ALA A 9 4.29 -5.00 2.81
CA ALA A 9 5.38 -5.95 2.98
C ALA A 9 5.14 -6.83 4.22
N GLN A 10 5.73 -8.02 4.26
CA GLN A 10 5.55 -8.96 5.38
C GLN A 10 6.19 -8.52 6.71
N GLN A 11 6.97 -7.44 6.71
CA GLN A 11 7.61 -6.89 7.90
C GLN A 11 6.56 -6.39 8.92
N PRO A 12 6.78 -6.58 10.23
CA PRO A 12 5.81 -6.20 11.26
C PRO A 12 5.31 -4.76 11.17
N GLU A 13 6.20 -3.79 10.94
CA GLU A 13 5.89 -2.36 10.90
C GLU A 13 4.96 -1.99 9.72
N ALA A 14 5.06 -2.72 8.62
CA ALA A 14 4.20 -2.58 7.46
C ALA A 14 2.83 -3.22 7.70
N GLN A 15 2.81 -4.41 8.31
CA GLN A 15 1.57 -5.10 8.68
C GLN A 15 0.77 -4.34 9.75
N GLU A 16 1.44 -3.72 10.72
CA GLU A 16 0.77 -2.88 11.73
C GLU A 16 0.18 -1.61 11.08
N ALA A 17 0.90 -0.96 10.16
CA ALA A 17 0.33 0.15 9.39
C ALA A 17 -0.88 -0.28 8.56
N LEU A 18 -0.83 -1.46 7.93
CA LEU A 18 -1.94 -1.99 7.16
C LEU A 18 -3.19 -2.09 8.04
N LYS A 19 -3.09 -2.70 9.22
CA LYS A 19 -4.21 -2.82 10.17
C LYS A 19 -4.74 -1.45 10.58
N HIS A 20 -3.86 -0.52 10.97
CA HIS A 20 -4.25 0.81 11.41
C HIS A 20 -4.96 1.62 10.32
N LEU A 21 -4.43 1.61 9.10
CA LEU A 21 -4.97 2.37 7.99
C LEU A 21 -6.25 1.71 7.44
N ALA A 22 -6.27 0.39 7.32
CA ALA A 22 -7.47 -0.36 6.93
C ALA A 22 -8.61 -0.14 7.94
N HIS A 23 -8.32 -0.11 9.24
CA HIS A 23 -9.33 0.17 10.27
C HIS A 23 -9.89 1.59 10.15
N ARG A 24 -9.05 2.58 9.82
CA ARG A 24 -9.45 4.00 9.75
C ARG A 24 -10.14 4.37 8.44
N TYR A 25 -9.71 3.80 7.31
CA TYR A 25 -10.11 4.23 5.97
C TYR A 25 -10.85 3.15 5.17
N GLY A 26 -10.95 1.94 5.70
CA GLY A 26 -11.38 0.75 4.95
C GLY A 26 -10.23 0.16 4.14
N ASN A 27 -10.45 -1.03 3.60
CA ASN A 27 -9.50 -1.66 2.68
C ASN A 27 -10.30 -2.50 1.68
N ILE A 28 -10.26 -2.10 0.41
CA ILE A 28 -10.92 -2.82 -0.67
C ILE A 28 -9.90 -3.60 -1.52
N PRO A 29 -10.36 -4.59 -2.29
CA PRO A 29 -9.53 -5.24 -3.30
C PRO A 29 -8.90 -4.22 -4.28
N ALA A 30 -7.63 -4.48 -4.67
CA ALA A 30 -6.85 -3.57 -5.51
C ALA A 30 -7.43 -3.38 -6.92
N ASP A 31 -8.13 -4.40 -7.45
CA ASP A 31 -8.83 -4.37 -8.73
C ASP A 31 -10.06 -3.43 -8.74
N ALA A 32 -10.62 -3.15 -7.56
CA ALA A 32 -11.73 -2.20 -7.38
C ALA A 32 -11.27 -0.82 -6.87
N ALA A 33 -9.96 -0.63 -6.68
CA ALA A 33 -9.40 0.56 -6.04
C ALA A 33 -9.13 1.70 -7.02
N GLU A 34 -9.41 2.91 -6.54
CA GLU A 34 -9.06 4.16 -7.23
C GLU A 34 -7.62 4.57 -6.91
N VAL A 35 -7.06 4.07 -5.81
CA VAL A 35 -5.68 4.28 -5.40
C VAL A 35 -5.19 3.08 -4.58
N ILE A 36 -3.94 2.69 -4.81
CA ILE A 36 -3.27 1.65 -4.04
C ILE A 36 -2.17 2.30 -3.19
N VAL A 37 -2.12 1.97 -1.91
CA VAL A 37 -1.08 2.42 -0.99
C VAL A 37 -0.20 1.22 -0.63
N ALA A 38 1.07 1.29 -1.05
CA ALA A 38 2.08 0.27 -0.76
C ALA A 38 2.87 0.63 0.51
N LEU A 39 2.74 -0.21 1.54
CA LEU A 39 3.34 -0.04 2.86
C LEU A 39 4.59 -0.93 2.98
N GLY A 40 5.79 -0.35 3.05
CA GLY A 40 7.01 -1.15 3.13
C GLY A 40 8.27 -0.32 2.94
N GLY A 41 9.39 -0.98 2.63
CA GLY A 41 10.62 -0.31 2.20
C GLY A 41 10.70 -0.15 0.69
N ASP A 42 11.80 0.42 0.20
CA ASP A 42 11.97 0.78 -1.21
C ASP A 42 11.86 -0.40 -2.18
N GLY A 43 12.37 -1.58 -1.79
CA GLY A 43 12.26 -2.80 -2.60
C GLY A 43 10.81 -3.23 -2.84
N PHE A 44 9.99 -3.20 -1.80
CA PHE A 44 8.56 -3.52 -1.90
C PHE A 44 7.79 -2.46 -2.71
N MET A 45 8.18 -1.18 -2.58
CA MET A 45 7.56 -0.11 -3.36
C MET A 45 7.88 -0.23 -4.85
N LEU A 46 9.12 -0.55 -5.22
CA LEU A 46 9.51 -0.77 -6.62
C LEU A 46 8.79 -1.97 -7.22
N GLU A 47 8.67 -3.07 -6.46
CA GLU A 47 7.90 -4.25 -6.88
C GLU A 47 6.42 -3.90 -7.10
N SER A 48 5.82 -3.19 -6.14
CA SER A 48 4.43 -2.74 -6.23
C SER A 48 4.20 -1.80 -7.41
N LEU A 49 5.14 -0.86 -7.65
CA LEU A 49 5.09 0.05 -8.78
C LEU A 49 5.17 -0.74 -10.09
N HIS A 50 6.15 -1.63 -10.25
CA HIS A 50 6.30 -2.45 -11.46
C HIS A 50 5.05 -3.29 -11.75
N GLY A 51 4.45 -3.90 -10.73
CA GLY A 51 3.21 -4.66 -10.88
C GLY A 51 2.00 -3.82 -11.32
N ALA A 52 2.02 -2.52 -11.04
CA ALA A 52 0.90 -1.62 -11.30
C ALA A 52 1.07 -0.70 -12.51
N ILE A 53 2.25 -0.63 -13.13
CA ILE A 53 2.54 0.18 -14.34
C ILE A 53 1.53 -0.07 -15.48
N GLY A 54 0.94 -1.27 -15.56
CA GLY A 54 -0.08 -1.61 -16.56
C GLY A 54 -1.54 -1.41 -16.12
N SER A 55 -1.81 -1.16 -14.84
CA SER A 55 -3.18 -1.15 -14.29
C SER A 55 -3.90 0.19 -14.48
N GLY A 56 -3.17 1.30 -14.67
CA GLY A 56 -3.72 2.65 -14.69
C GLY A 56 -4.16 3.18 -13.31
N THR A 57 -4.17 2.34 -12.27
CA THR A 57 -4.48 2.75 -10.90
C THR A 57 -3.26 3.40 -10.25
N PRO A 58 -3.36 4.64 -9.75
CA PRO A 58 -2.23 5.30 -9.10
C PRO A 58 -1.79 4.53 -7.85
N ILE A 59 -0.47 4.39 -7.70
CA ILE A 59 0.18 3.77 -6.54
C ILE A 59 0.94 4.82 -5.75
N TYR A 60 0.73 4.84 -4.45
CA TYR A 60 1.48 5.64 -3.49
C TYR A 60 2.32 4.74 -2.57
N GLY A 61 3.63 4.96 -2.55
CA GLY A 61 4.53 4.29 -1.61
C GLY A 61 4.61 5.04 -0.29
N MET A 62 4.41 4.34 0.83
CA MET A 62 4.58 4.90 2.17
C MET A 62 5.65 4.10 2.92
N ASN A 63 6.76 4.76 3.23
CA ASN A 63 7.89 4.10 3.87
C ASN A 63 7.52 3.71 5.31
N ARG A 64 7.65 2.42 5.61
CA ARG A 64 7.44 1.84 6.96
C ARG A 64 8.73 1.33 7.58
N GLY A 65 9.87 1.57 6.93
CA GLY A 65 11.16 1.55 7.62
C GLY A 65 11.19 2.63 8.69
N THR A 66 11.90 2.36 9.79
CA THR A 66 12.20 3.39 10.78
C THR A 66 12.77 4.60 10.05
N VAL A 67 12.13 5.76 10.20
CA VAL A 67 12.88 7.01 10.13
C VAL A 67 13.97 6.85 11.19
N GLY A 68 15.23 6.86 10.77
CA GLY A 68 16.35 7.02 11.70
C GLY A 68 16.29 8.38 12.36
#